data_AF-A0A954FS10-F1
#
_entry.id   AF-A0A954FS10-F1
#
_cell.length_a   1.000
_cell.length_b   1.000
_cell.length_c   1.000
_cell.angle_alpha   90.00
_cell.angle_beta   90.00
_cell.angle_gamma   90.00
#
_symmetry.space_group_name_H-M   'P 1'
#
loop_
_entity.id
_entity.type
_entity.pdbx_description
1 polymer ?
#
loop_
_entity_poly.entity_id
_entity_poly.type
_entity_poly.pdbx_seq_one_letter_code
_entity_poly.pdbx_strand_id
1 'polypeptide(L)'
;MPNLSPKLHNAMWPGLVGKGDGEGQEPPISLEKMLQLTAAANVNGQKFDGIDYFLFHPHTDPDATDDDLRRIADQIASYGFAVGSLVAPIWPGTVGDSAMGTPVQRA
;
A
#
# COMPACT_ATOMS: atom_id res chain seq x y z
N MET A 1 5.88 -25.78 7.16
CA MET A 1 7.14 -25.38 6.51
C MET A 1 8.00 -24.69 7.56
N PRO A 2 9.31 -24.98 7.67
CA PRO A 2 10.18 -24.24 8.56
C PRO A 2 10.32 -22.79 8.08
N ASN A 3 10.17 -21.82 8.99
CA ASN A 3 10.44 -20.41 8.73
C ASN A 3 11.95 -20.18 8.86
N LEU A 4 12.68 -20.35 7.75
CA LEU A 4 14.15 -20.28 7.71
C LEU A 4 14.69 -18.86 7.94
N SER A 5 13.87 -17.84 7.67
CA SER A 5 14.16 -16.42 7.88
C SER A 5 12.85 -15.60 7.96
N PRO A 6 12.88 -14.38 8.51
CA PRO A 6 11.80 -13.41 8.34
C PRO A 6 11.52 -13.14 6.86
N LYS A 7 10.25 -12.87 6.53
CA LYS A 7 9.84 -12.45 5.18
C LYS A 7 10.13 -10.97 4.99
N LEU A 8 10.69 -10.61 3.84
CA LEU A 8 11.05 -9.23 3.53
C LEU A 8 9.93 -8.57 2.72
N HIS A 9 9.31 -7.54 3.30
CA HIS A 9 8.20 -6.81 2.69
C HIS A 9 8.61 -5.35 2.40
N ASN A 10 8.17 -4.82 1.26
CA ASN A 10 8.35 -3.41 0.95
C ASN A 10 7.19 -2.58 1.54
N ALA A 11 7.51 -1.62 2.40
CA ALA A 11 6.52 -0.73 2.99
C ALA A 11 6.09 0.36 2.00
N MET A 12 4.89 0.22 1.42
CA MET A 12 4.49 1.07 0.30
C MET A 12 4.08 2.48 0.71
N TRP A 13 3.58 2.71 1.94
CA TRP A 13 3.18 4.06 2.37
C TRP A 13 4.36 5.01 2.64
N PRO A 14 5.35 4.68 3.51
CA PRO A 14 6.52 5.53 3.69
C PRO A 14 7.36 5.68 2.41
N GLY A 15 7.24 4.72 1.49
CA GLY A 15 7.90 4.73 0.19
C GLY A 15 7.14 5.46 -0.92
N LEU A 16 5.94 6.01 -0.67
CA LEU A 16 5.14 6.66 -1.71
C LEU A 16 5.87 7.92 -2.20
N VAL A 17 6.27 7.88 -3.47
CA VAL A 17 6.96 8.99 -4.13
C VAL A 17 5.91 9.87 -4.83
N GLY A 18 5.96 11.17 -4.59
CA GLY A 18 5.06 12.17 -5.19
C GLY A 18 4.61 13.20 -4.15
N LYS A 19 4.21 14.37 -4.61
CA LYS A 19 3.79 15.50 -3.76
C LYS A 19 2.31 15.86 -3.93
N GLY A 20 1.65 15.31 -4.95
CA GLY A 20 0.24 15.51 -5.27
C GLY A 20 0.05 15.97 -6.71
N ASP A 21 -1.19 16.30 -7.07
CA ASP A 21 -1.61 16.60 -8.46
C ASP A 21 -1.77 18.12 -8.72
N GLY A 22 -1.33 18.96 -7.79
CA GLY A 22 -1.41 20.42 -7.91
C GLY A 22 -0.35 21.02 -8.87
N GLU A 23 -0.52 22.29 -9.23
CA GLU A 23 0.45 23.01 -10.04
C GLU A 23 1.84 23.01 -9.38
N GLY A 24 2.87 22.57 -10.11
CA GLY A 24 4.24 22.44 -9.61
C GLY A 24 4.49 21.26 -8.67
N GLN A 25 3.51 20.36 -8.47
CA GLN A 25 3.68 19.11 -7.74
C GLN A 25 3.96 17.95 -8.68
N GLU A 26 4.72 16.97 -8.19
CA GLU A 26 4.93 15.73 -8.92
C GLU A 26 3.86 14.72 -8.53
N PRO A 27 3.16 14.11 -9.50
CA PRO A 27 2.09 13.18 -9.21
C PRO A 27 2.62 11.96 -8.45
N PRO A 28 1.78 11.33 -7.62
CA PRO A 28 2.16 10.09 -6.97
C PRO A 28 2.52 8.99 -7.97
N ILE A 29 3.59 8.25 -7.67
CA ILE A 29 3.98 7.06 -8.43
C ILE A 29 2.81 6.07 -8.42
N SER A 30 2.50 5.46 -9.57
CA SER A 30 1.40 4.49 -9.64
C SER A 30 1.72 3.22 -8.87
N LEU A 31 0.67 2.53 -8.38
CA LEU A 31 0.81 1.23 -7.72
C LEU A 31 1.55 0.24 -8.62
N GLU A 32 1.17 0.17 -9.89
CA GLU A 32 1.80 -0.70 -10.89
C GLU A 32 3.31 -0.46 -10.96
N LYS A 33 3.72 0.81 -11.09
CA LYS A 33 5.14 1.13 -11.20
C LYS A 33 5.90 0.76 -9.93
N MET A 34 5.29 0.97 -8.77
CA MET A 34 5.88 0.63 -7.49
C MET A 34 6.05 -0.89 -7.31
N LEU A 35 5.06 -1.69 -7.76
CA LEU A 35 5.15 -3.16 -7.78
C LEU A 35 6.24 -3.64 -8.75
N GLN A 36 6.33 -3.07 -9.95
CA GLN A 36 7.38 -3.39 -10.93
C GLN A 36 8.78 -3.15 -10.34
N LEU A 37 9.00 -1.99 -9.70
CA LEU A 37 10.27 -1.66 -9.06
C LEU A 37 10.59 -2.61 -7.90
N THR A 38 9.59 -2.93 -7.08
CA THR A 38 9.74 -3.88 -5.97
C THR A 38 10.12 -5.27 -6.47
N ALA A 39 9.51 -5.76 -7.56
CA ALA A 39 9.80 -7.07 -8.15
C ALA A 39 11.17 -7.13 -8.82
N ALA A 40 11.59 -6.02 -9.41
CA ALA A 40 12.90 -5.87 -10.03
C ALA A 40 14.05 -5.80 -9.00
N ALA A 41 13.78 -5.31 -7.79
CA ALA A 41 14.80 -5.20 -6.75
C ALA A 41 15.42 -6.56 -6.42
N ASN A 42 16.76 -6.62 -6.47
CA ASN A 42 17.53 -7.82 -6.17
C ASN A 42 18.91 -7.41 -5.66
N VAL A 43 19.26 -7.84 -4.45
CA VAL A 43 20.60 -7.66 -3.88
C VAL A 43 21.15 -9.04 -3.55
N ASN A 44 22.18 -9.48 -4.27
CA ASN A 44 22.84 -10.77 -4.07
C ASN A 44 21.88 -11.98 -4.09
N GLY A 45 20.83 -11.93 -4.92
CA GLY A 45 19.80 -12.96 -4.99
C GLY A 45 18.63 -12.77 -4.04
N GLN A 46 18.73 -11.87 -3.05
CA GLN A 46 17.63 -11.54 -2.15
C GLN A 46 16.63 -10.61 -2.84
N LYS A 47 15.35 -10.99 -2.80
CA LYS A 47 14.20 -10.24 -3.33
C LYS A 47 13.20 -9.96 -2.21
N PHE A 48 12.22 -9.10 -2.47
CA PHE A 48 11.05 -8.98 -1.61
C PHE A 48 10.15 -10.22 -1.74
N ASP A 49 9.62 -10.68 -0.61
CA ASP A 49 8.59 -11.73 -0.53
C ASP A 49 7.18 -11.14 -0.66
N GLY A 50 7.03 -9.84 -0.39
CA GLY A 50 5.73 -9.20 -0.34
C GLY A 50 5.78 -7.69 -0.19
N ILE A 51 4.62 -7.12 0.12
CA ILE A 51 4.42 -5.69 0.37
C ILE A 51 3.62 -5.48 1.65
N ASP A 52 3.75 -4.27 2.20
CA ASP A 52 2.81 -3.72 3.19
C ASP A 52 2.02 -2.61 2.50
N TYR A 53 0.72 -2.84 2.35
CA TYR A 53 -0.17 -2.05 1.49
C TYR A 53 -0.99 -1.05 2.32
N PHE A 54 -1.40 0.07 1.73
CA PHE A 54 -2.16 1.10 2.43
C PHE A 54 -3.53 1.33 1.81
N LEU A 55 -4.54 1.51 2.67
CA LEU A 55 -5.95 1.50 2.29
C LEU A 55 -6.51 2.92 2.05
N PHE A 56 -5.78 3.75 1.33
CA PHE A 56 -6.25 5.08 0.94
C PHE A 56 -5.56 5.58 -0.33
N HIS A 57 -6.01 6.73 -0.81
CA HIS A 57 -5.46 7.35 -2.01
C HIS A 57 -3.94 7.59 -1.88
N PRO A 58 -3.19 7.44 -2.97
CA PRO A 58 -3.65 7.32 -4.36
C PRO A 58 -3.82 5.87 -4.85
N HIS A 59 -3.48 4.85 -4.05
CA HIS A 59 -3.43 3.46 -4.53
C HIS A 59 -4.69 2.66 -4.22
N THR A 60 -5.45 3.05 -3.21
CA THR A 60 -6.72 2.42 -2.85
C THR A 60 -7.77 3.49 -2.72
N ASP A 61 -8.84 3.42 -3.50
CA ASP A 61 -10.04 4.20 -3.22
C ASP A 61 -10.75 3.56 -2.01
N PRO A 62 -10.97 4.29 -0.89
CA PRO A 62 -11.70 3.78 0.26
C PRO A 62 -13.14 3.39 -0.05
N ASP A 63 -13.71 3.97 -1.10
CA ASP A 63 -15.05 3.66 -1.61
C ASP A 63 -14.99 2.63 -2.77
N ALA A 64 -13.83 1.99 -3.00
CA ALA A 64 -13.65 0.95 -4.01
C ALA A 64 -14.65 -0.20 -3.85
N THR A 65 -15.09 -0.73 -4.99
CA THR A 65 -15.92 -1.93 -5.01
C THR A 65 -15.11 -3.19 -4.67
N ASP A 66 -15.80 -4.27 -4.27
CA ASP A 66 -15.14 -5.58 -4.07
C ASP A 66 -14.38 -6.04 -5.31
N ASP A 67 -14.89 -5.74 -6.52
CA ASP A 67 -14.24 -6.10 -7.78
C ASP A 67 -12.95 -5.27 -8.02
N ASP A 68 -12.95 -4.00 -7.65
CA ASP A 68 -11.74 -3.17 -7.66
C ASP A 68 -10.69 -3.68 -6.69
N LEU A 69 -11.10 -4.06 -5.48
CA LEU A 69 -10.21 -4.65 -4.47
C LEU A 69 -9.63 -6.00 -4.94
N ARG A 70 -10.44 -6.83 -5.59
CA ARG A 70 -9.96 -8.09 -6.20
C ARG A 70 -8.95 -7.84 -7.30
N ARG A 71 -9.20 -6.86 -8.19
CA ARG A 71 -8.26 -6.49 -9.24
C ARG A 71 -6.92 -5.99 -8.67
N ILE A 72 -6.96 -5.20 -7.60
CA ILE A 72 -5.75 -4.77 -6.88
C ILE A 72 -5.01 -5.98 -6.31
N ALA A 73 -5.72 -6.90 -5.67
CA ALA A 73 -5.13 -8.12 -5.10
C ALA A 73 -4.49 -9.00 -6.19
N ASP A 74 -5.18 -9.21 -7.31
CA ASP A 74 -4.68 -9.98 -8.46
C ASP A 74 -3.44 -9.33 -9.06
N GLN A 75 -3.42 -8.00 -9.16
CA GLN A 75 -2.25 -7.25 -9.63
C GLN A 75 -1.06 -7.46 -8.70
N ILE A 76 -1.22 -7.36 -7.38
CA ILE A 76 -0.15 -7.64 -6.41
C ILE A 76 0.34 -9.09 -6.53
N ALA A 77 -0.60 -10.04 -6.59
CA ALA A 77 -0.29 -11.46 -6.70
C ALA A 77 0.43 -11.83 -8.01
N SER A 78 0.18 -11.10 -9.11
CA SER A 78 0.86 -11.31 -10.40
C SER A 78 2.38 -11.11 -10.33
N TYR A 79 2.88 -10.36 -9.35
CA TYR A 79 4.31 -10.20 -9.07
C TYR A 79 4.86 -11.24 -8.08
N GLY A 80 4.03 -12.18 -7.64
CA GLY A 80 4.38 -13.20 -6.65
C GLY A 80 4.44 -12.68 -5.21
N PHE A 81 3.87 -11.50 -4.94
CA PHE A 81 3.89 -10.87 -3.63
C PHE A 81 2.73 -11.28 -2.74
N ALA A 82 3.02 -11.49 -1.45
CA ALA A 82 2.02 -11.50 -0.40
C ALA A 82 1.76 -10.09 0.14
N VAL A 83 0.53 -9.82 0.57
CA VAL A 83 0.22 -8.65 1.40
C VAL A 83 0.44 -9.04 2.85
N GLY A 84 1.47 -8.49 3.48
CA GLY A 84 1.87 -8.82 4.86
C GLY A 84 1.06 -8.06 5.90
N SER A 85 0.82 -6.77 5.64
CA SER A 85 0.03 -5.91 6.50
C SER A 85 -0.73 -4.85 5.70
N LEU A 86 -1.74 -4.27 6.35
CA LEU A 86 -2.54 -3.16 5.84
C LEU A 86 -2.36 -1.94 6.73
N VAL A 87 -2.02 -0.80 6.12
CA VAL A 87 -1.92 0.50 6.80
C VAL A 87 -3.30 1.16 6.76
N ALA A 88 -3.88 1.33 7.94
CA ALA A 88 -5.19 1.96 8.11
C ALA A 88 -5.08 3.50 7.96
N PRO A 89 -6.06 4.15 7.30
CA PRO A 89 -6.11 5.60 7.15
C PRO A 89 -6.63 6.28 8.42
N ILE A 90 -5.81 6.34 9.48
CA ILE A 90 -6.21 6.94 10.78
C ILE A 90 -5.67 8.36 11.01
N TRP A 91 -4.97 8.92 10.03
CA TRP A 91 -4.26 10.20 10.16
C TRP A 91 -5.02 11.34 9.44
N PRO A 92 -4.96 12.58 9.96
CA PRO A 92 -5.52 13.73 9.26
C PRO A 92 -4.96 13.87 7.84
N GLY A 93 -5.85 14.05 6.86
CA GLY A 93 -5.48 14.08 5.43
C GLY A 93 -5.53 12.72 4.74
N THR A 94 -5.72 11.64 5.49
CA THR A 94 -6.28 10.39 4.96
C THR A 94 -7.81 10.45 5.10
N VAL A 95 -8.54 9.69 4.30
CA VAL A 95 -10.02 9.66 4.32
C VAL A 95 -10.64 9.20 5.64
N GLY A 96 -9.85 8.65 6.56
CA GLY A 96 -10.33 8.20 7.86
C GLY A 96 -9.89 9.11 9.01
N ASP A 97 -10.40 8.80 10.19
CA ASP A 97 -10.19 9.57 11.42
C ASP A 97 -9.70 8.62 12.53
N SER A 98 -9.40 9.18 13.70
CA SER A 98 -9.09 8.43 14.91
C SER A 98 -10.11 7.31 15.14
N ALA A 99 -9.62 6.08 15.33
CA ALA A 99 -10.45 4.93 15.69
C ALA A 99 -11.22 5.13 17.02
N MET A 100 -10.79 6.08 17.85
CA MET A 100 -11.49 6.43 19.09
C MET A 100 -12.73 7.31 18.85
N GLY A 101 -12.86 7.91 17.66
CA GLY A 101 -13.89 8.88 17.32
C GLY A 101 -13.85 10.16 18.14
N THR A 102 -14.72 11.10 17.80
CA THR A 102 -15.07 12.28 18.59
C THR A 102 -16.13 11.94 19.65
N PRO A 103 -16.34 12.77 20.68
CA PRO A 103 -17.47 12.60 21.59
C PRO A 103 -18.83 12.50 20.88
N VAL A 104 -19.01 13.19 19.76
CA VAL A 104 -20.26 13.16 18.96
C VAL A 104 -20.43 11.82 18.24
N GLN A 105 -19.36 11.27 17.67
CA GLN A 105 -19.41 9.96 17.01
C GLN A 105 -19.58 8.78 17.99
N ARG A 106 -19.27 8.99 19.27
CA ARG A 106 -19.43 7.97 20.32
C ARG A 106 -20.78 8.02 21.05
N ALA A 107 -21.58 9.06 20.84
CA ALA A 107 -22.89 9.24 21.48
C ALA A 107 -23.98 8.53 20.68
#